data_AF-A0A196SNV7-F1
#
_entry.id   AF-A0A196SNV7-F1
#
_cell.length_a   1.000
_cell.length_b   1.000
_cell.length_c   1.000
_cell.angle_alpha   90.00
_cell.angle_beta   90.00
_cell.angle_gamma   90.00
#
_symmetry.space_group_name_H-M   'P 1'
#
loop_
_entity.id
_entity.type
_entity.pdbx_description
1 polymer ?
#
loop_
_entity_poly.entity_id
_entity_poly.type
_entity_poly.pdbx_seq_one_letter_code
_entity_poly.pdbx_strand_id
1 'polypeptide(L)'
;MTLHRCGGPNDRGIDIRGTWHVNSTDIPLIVQCKNTKQSKPQFVREFVGVMNRESTAECNEKPVGLLCLSSSITNSLLRESALSNYPFALVRVVDSHIQSFQPNYALLRCYPDLHFVFDVNATNVPTILYKDTVLFHP
;
A
#
# COMPACT_ATOMS: atom_id res chain seq x y z
N MET A 1 0.63 2.21 15.53
CA MET A 1 1.17 2.56 14.20
C MET A 1 1.99 3.82 14.35
N THR A 2 3.22 3.80 13.84
CA THR A 2 4.11 4.98 13.87
C THR A 2 4.33 5.43 12.43
N LEU A 3 4.08 6.71 12.15
CA LEU A 3 4.30 7.32 10.83
C LEU A 3 5.23 8.52 10.96
N HIS A 4 6.21 8.58 10.06
CA HIS A 4 7.15 9.68 9.93
C HIS A 4 7.05 10.23 8.52
N ARG A 5 6.73 11.52 8.40
CA ARG A 5 6.86 12.22 7.10
C ARG A 5 8.34 12.35 6.77
N CYS A 6 8.71 11.91 5.57
CA CYS A 6 10.09 11.92 5.10
C CYS A 6 10.32 12.82 3.89
N GLY A 7 9.27 13.50 3.39
CA GLY A 7 9.32 14.27 2.15
C GLY A 7 10.39 15.37 2.11
N GLY A 8 11.06 15.51 0.95
CA GLY A 8 12.12 16.49 0.69
C GLY A 8 13.05 16.08 -0.47
N PRO A 9 13.99 16.93 -0.92
CA PRO A 9 14.82 16.66 -2.11
C PRO A 9 15.62 15.34 -2.08
N ASN A 10 15.81 14.74 -0.90
CA ASN A 10 16.55 13.50 -0.68
C ASN A 10 15.67 12.32 -0.25
N ASP A 11 14.34 12.45 -0.35
CA ASP A 11 13.38 11.44 0.10
C ASP A 11 13.33 10.19 -0.81
N ARG A 12 13.99 10.28 -1.98
CA ARG A 12 14.07 9.23 -3.01
C ARG A 12 12.68 8.78 -3.48
N GLY A 13 11.69 9.67 -3.44
CA GLY A 13 10.31 9.41 -3.83
C GLY A 13 9.44 8.83 -2.73
N ILE A 14 9.84 8.90 -1.46
CA ILE A 14 9.07 8.38 -0.31
C ILE A 14 8.55 9.55 0.53
N ASP A 15 7.23 9.74 0.52
CA ASP A 15 6.59 10.82 1.27
C ASP A 15 6.44 10.48 2.77
N ILE A 16 6.13 9.21 3.07
CA ILE A 16 5.90 8.73 4.45
C ILE A 16 6.56 7.37 4.62
N ARG A 17 7.24 7.20 5.75
CA ARG A 17 7.65 5.89 6.26
C ARG A 17 6.90 5.57 7.55
N GLY A 18 6.72 4.29 7.83
CA GLY A 18 6.15 3.90 9.10
C GLY A 18 6.30 2.41 9.36
N THR A 19 5.60 1.96 10.40
CA THR A 19 5.50 0.55 10.76
C THR A 19 4.04 0.22 11.04
N TRP A 20 3.56 -0.82 10.37
CA TRP A 20 2.33 -1.50 10.71
C TRP A 20 2.64 -2.59 11.72
N HIS A 21 2.09 -2.44 12.93
CA HIS A 21 2.16 -3.46 13.95
C HIS A 21 0.94 -4.37 13.77
N VAL A 22 1.15 -5.57 13.24
CA VAL A 22 0.10 -6.56 13.00
C VAL A 22 0.44 -7.79 13.84
N ASN A 23 -0.36 -8.02 14.89
CA ASN A 23 -0.08 -9.01 15.94
C ASN A 23 1.31 -8.78 16.57
N SER A 24 2.17 -9.79 16.49
CA SER A 24 3.57 -9.78 16.94
C SER A 24 4.55 -9.48 15.81
N THR A 25 4.07 -9.04 14.63
CA THR A 25 4.89 -8.75 13.46
C THR A 25 4.88 -7.25 13.15
N ASP A 26 6.09 -6.68 13.10
CA ASP A 26 6.32 -5.32 12.66
C ASP A 26 6.61 -5.31 11.16
N ILE A 27 5.68 -4.74 10.39
CA ILE A 27 5.77 -4.65 8.93
C ILE A 27 6.17 -3.23 8.56
N PRO A 28 7.35 -3.00 7.97
CA PRO A 28 7.74 -1.68 7.48
C PRO A 28 6.76 -1.19 6.41
N LEU A 29 6.41 0.09 6.47
CA LEU A 29 5.47 0.73 5.55
C LEU A 29 6.18 1.85 4.79
N ILE A 30 5.99 1.87 3.47
CA ILE A 30 6.49 2.93 2.60
C ILE A 30 5.32 3.49 1.80
N VAL A 31 5.16 4.81 1.82
CA VAL A 31 4.09 5.49 1.12
C VAL A 31 4.66 6.51 0.15
N GLN A 32 4.17 6.47 -1.08
CA GLN A 32 4.37 7.52 -2.06
C GLN A 32 3.00 8.10 -2.45
N CYS A 33 2.92 9.43 -2.54
CA CYS A 33 1.74 10.17 -2.90
C CYS A 33 1.93 10.83 -4.28
N LYS A 34 0.96 10.67 -5.18
CA LYS A 34 0.91 11.38 -6.46
C LYS A 34 -0.40 12.15 -6.56
N ASN A 35 -0.29 13.48 -6.48
CA ASN A 35 -1.42 14.37 -6.67
C ASN A 35 -1.44 14.90 -8.12
N THR A 36 -2.02 14.12 -9.03
CA THR A 36 -2.12 14.48 -10.45
C THR A 36 -3.53 14.28 -10.98
N LYS A 37 -3.91 15.08 -11.98
CA LYS A 37 -5.23 14.97 -12.64
C LYS A 37 -5.49 13.60 -13.26
N GLN A 38 -4.43 12.94 -13.73
CA GLN A 38 -4.49 11.62 -14.34
C GLN A 38 -3.38 10.72 -13.81
N SER A 39 -3.77 9.49 -13.48
CA SER A 39 -2.86 8.43 -13.08
C SER A 39 -2.23 7.77 -14.31
N LYS A 40 -0.92 7.54 -14.27
CA LYS A 40 -0.16 6.93 -15.37
C LYS A 40 0.57 5.67 -14.90
N PRO A 41 0.71 4.62 -15.73
CA PRO A 41 1.51 3.43 -15.39
C PRO A 41 2.96 3.75 -15.00
N GLN A 42 3.50 4.87 -15.48
CA GLN A 42 4.81 5.37 -15.08
C GLN A 42 4.95 5.52 -13.56
N PHE A 43 3.89 5.91 -12.84
CA PHE A 43 3.93 6.06 -11.38
C PHE A 43 4.14 4.72 -10.70
N VAL A 44 3.54 3.65 -11.22
CA VAL A 44 3.76 2.30 -10.71
C VAL A 44 5.21 1.88 -10.93
N ARG A 45 5.78 2.13 -12.11
CA ARG A 45 7.20 1.81 -12.38
C ARG A 45 8.16 2.58 -11.49
N GLU A 46 7.90 3.87 -11.32
CA GLU A 46 8.66 4.73 -10.41
C GLU A 46 8.62 4.17 -8.99
N PHE A 47 7.43 3.85 -8.50
CA PHE A 47 7.23 3.30 -7.17
C PHE A 47 7.85 1.91 -6.99
N VAL A 48 7.80 1.05 -8.01
CA VAL A 48 8.52 -0.22 -8.01
C VAL A 48 10.03 0.00 -7.88
N GLY A 49 10.58 1.03 -8.53
CA GLY A 49 11.97 1.44 -8.34
C GLY A 49 12.28 1.89 -6.91
N VAL A 50 11.33 2.54 -6.23
CA VAL A 50 11.42 2.86 -4.79
C VAL A 50 11.43 1.57 -3.97
N MET A 51 10.45 0.69 -4.15
CA MET A 51 10.32 -0.57 -3.42
C MET A 51 11.56 -1.45 -3.59
N ASN A 52 12.13 -1.51 -4.80
CA ASN A 52 13.35 -2.27 -5.09
C ASN A 52 14.57 -1.79 -4.29
N ARG A 53 14.67 -0.48 -4.01
CA ARG A 53 15.79 0.06 -3.21
C ARG A 53 15.64 -0.23 -1.72
N GLU A 54 14.41 -0.38 -1.25
CA GLU A 54 14.10 -0.46 0.18
C GLU A 54 13.77 -1.90 0.62
N SER A 55 13.54 -2.82 -0.32
CA SER A 55 13.25 -4.23 -0.02
C SER A 55 14.52 -5.06 0.15
N THR A 56 14.49 -5.98 1.10
CA THR A 56 15.45 -7.09 1.22
C THR A 56 15.06 -8.24 0.27
N ALA A 57 15.84 -9.33 0.26
CA ALA A 57 15.57 -10.48 -0.61
C ALA A 57 14.30 -11.25 -0.21
N GLU A 58 14.00 -11.33 1.08
CA GLU A 58 12.93 -12.18 1.63
C GLU A 58 11.55 -11.52 1.58
N CYS A 59 10.50 -12.26 1.17
CA CYS A 59 9.14 -11.72 0.97
C CYS A 59 8.53 -11.11 2.24
N ASN A 60 8.70 -11.78 3.38
CA ASN A 60 8.01 -11.45 4.63
C ASN A 60 8.69 -10.31 5.40
N GLU A 61 9.90 -9.94 4.99
CA GLU A 61 10.67 -8.82 5.54
C GLU A 61 10.60 -7.58 4.64
N LYS A 62 9.92 -7.66 3.49
CA LYS A 62 9.82 -6.50 2.58
C LYS A 62 8.95 -5.42 3.21
N PRO A 63 9.22 -4.15 2.94
CA PRO A 63 8.24 -3.13 3.23
C PRO A 63 6.95 -3.40 2.43
N VAL A 64 5.80 -3.15 3.04
CA VAL A 64 4.55 -2.97 2.30
C VAL A 64 4.50 -1.57 1.72
N GLY A 65 4.24 -1.47 0.42
CA GLY A 65 4.12 -0.21 -0.29
C GLY A 65 2.67 0.28 -0.37
N LEU A 66 2.46 1.58 -0.26
CA LEU A 66 1.21 2.25 -0.62
C LEU A 66 1.49 3.34 -1.66
N LEU A 67 0.98 3.16 -2.88
CA LEU A 67 0.99 4.21 -3.89
C LEU A 67 -0.35 4.95 -3.84
N CYS A 68 -0.36 6.09 -3.17
CA CYS A 68 -1.51 6.93 -2.95
C CYS A 68 -1.73 7.89 -4.13
N LEU A 69 -2.94 7.90 -4.69
CA LEU A 69 -3.32 8.64 -5.89
C LEU A 69 -4.53 9.52 -5.61
N SER A 70 -4.54 10.76 -6.08
CA SER A 70 -5.75 11.61 -6.04
C SER A 70 -6.70 11.34 -7.22
N SER A 71 -6.18 10.84 -8.33
CA SER A 71 -6.98 10.45 -9.51
C SER A 71 -7.43 8.99 -9.47
N SER A 72 -8.35 8.63 -10.38
CA SER A 72 -8.89 7.27 -10.48
C SER A 72 -7.83 6.23 -10.82
N ILE A 73 -7.92 5.06 -10.19
CA ILE A 73 -7.13 3.88 -10.53
C ILE A 73 -7.68 3.30 -11.83
N THR A 74 -6.86 3.29 -12.89
CA THR A 74 -7.24 2.79 -14.21
C THR A 74 -6.87 1.31 -14.37
N ASN A 75 -7.48 0.63 -15.35
CA ASN A 75 -7.09 -0.74 -15.72
C ASN A 75 -5.61 -0.85 -16.15
N SER A 76 -5.04 0.20 -16.75
CA SER A 76 -3.62 0.22 -17.11
C SER A 76 -2.72 0.25 -15.88
N LEU A 77 -3.10 0.98 -14.82
CA LEU A 77 -2.38 0.94 -13.54
C LEU A 77 -2.50 -0.43 -12.86
N LEU A 78 -3.70 -1.01 -12.84
CA LEU A 78 -3.91 -2.34 -12.26
C LEU A 78 -3.03 -3.39 -12.94
N ARG A 79 -3.02 -3.40 -14.28
CA ARG A 79 -2.16 -4.28 -15.09
C ARG A 79 -0.69 -4.08 -14.78
N GLU A 80 -0.21 -2.84 -14.74
CA GLU A 80 1.19 -2.55 -14.39
C GLU A 80 1.51 -3.03 -12.96
N SER A 81 0.61 -2.82 -12.00
CA SER A 81 0.83 -3.23 -10.60
C SER A 81 0.90 -4.74 -10.43
N ALA A 82 0.12 -5.47 -11.22
CA ALA A 82 0.05 -6.92 -11.19
C ALA A 82 1.33 -7.59 -11.73
N LEU A 83 2.13 -6.88 -12.53
CA LEU A 83 3.42 -7.36 -13.03
C LEU A 83 4.55 -7.26 -11.99
N SER A 84 4.34 -6.53 -10.90
CA SER A 84 5.37 -6.33 -9.90
C SER A 84 5.47 -7.50 -8.91
N ASN A 85 6.70 -7.82 -8.52
CA ASN A 85 7.00 -8.77 -7.45
C ASN A 85 7.12 -8.13 -6.05
N TYR A 86 6.95 -6.81 -5.96
CA TYR A 86 6.99 -6.07 -4.70
C TYR A 86 5.60 -5.94 -4.07
N PRO A 87 5.44 -6.16 -2.75
CA PRO A 87 4.14 -6.14 -2.09
C PRO A 87 3.66 -4.70 -1.89
N PHE A 88 2.68 -4.27 -2.69
CA PHE A 88 2.07 -2.96 -2.50
C PHE A 88 0.61 -2.89 -2.93
N ALA A 89 -0.06 -1.83 -2.51
CA ALA A 89 -1.41 -1.49 -2.94
C ALA A 89 -1.46 -0.13 -3.66
N LEU A 90 -2.34 -0.04 -4.65
CA LEU A 90 -2.78 1.25 -5.17
C LEU A 90 -3.92 1.76 -4.29
N VAL A 91 -3.78 2.98 -3.78
CA VAL A 91 -4.74 3.58 -2.87
C VAL A 91 -5.25 4.88 -3.47
N ARG A 92 -6.56 5.00 -3.68
CA ARG A 92 -7.13 6.28 -4.07
C ARG A 92 -7.55 7.04 -2.82
N VAL A 93 -7.11 8.29 -2.71
CA VAL A 93 -7.45 9.19 -1.61
C VAL A 93 -8.09 10.46 -2.18
N VAL A 94 -9.28 10.80 -1.70
CA VAL A 94 -10.07 11.97 -2.10
C VAL A 94 -10.63 12.62 -0.85
N ASP A 95 -10.46 13.93 -0.70
CA ASP A 95 -10.96 14.70 0.45
C ASP A 95 -10.57 14.09 1.80
N SER A 96 -9.31 13.66 1.93
CA SER A 96 -8.77 12.98 3.13
C SER A 96 -9.38 11.62 3.45
N HIS A 97 -10.17 11.06 2.54
CA HIS A 97 -10.76 9.74 2.66
C HIS A 97 -10.16 8.79 1.65
N ILE A 98 -9.87 7.56 2.06
CA ILE A 98 -9.61 6.49 1.10
C ILE A 98 -10.91 6.32 0.28
N GLN A 99 -10.83 6.03 -1.00
CA GLN A 99 -12.00 5.67 -1.81
C GLN A 99 -11.84 4.31 -2.46
N SER A 100 -10.60 3.88 -2.65
CA SER A 100 -10.31 2.52 -3.09
C SER A 100 -8.94 2.09 -2.56
N PHE A 101 -8.82 0.78 -2.33
CA PHE A 101 -7.59 0.12 -1.99
C PHE A 101 -7.51 -1.15 -2.85
N GLN A 102 -6.45 -1.28 -3.63
CA GLN A 102 -6.28 -2.33 -4.63
C GLN A 102 -4.91 -3.00 -4.38
N PRO A 103 -4.85 -4.06 -3.57
CA PRO A 103 -3.62 -4.80 -3.33
C PRO A 103 -3.20 -5.54 -4.59
N ASN A 104 -1.89 -5.60 -4.87
CA ASN A 104 -1.39 -6.44 -5.94
C ASN A 104 -1.18 -7.90 -5.46
N TYR A 105 -0.91 -8.80 -6.41
CA TYR A 105 -0.69 -10.22 -6.11
C TYR A 105 0.50 -10.46 -5.16
N ALA A 106 1.56 -9.65 -5.26
CA ALA A 106 2.72 -9.79 -4.38
C ALA A 106 2.39 -9.46 -2.92
N LEU A 107 1.53 -8.46 -2.66
CA LEU A 107 1.08 -8.12 -1.32
C LEU A 107 0.29 -9.26 -0.69
N LEU A 108 -0.69 -9.80 -1.42
CA LEU A 108 -1.49 -10.93 -0.96
C LEU A 108 -0.64 -12.20 -0.76
N ARG A 109 0.43 -12.37 -1.54
CA ARG A 109 1.33 -13.53 -1.44
C ARG A 109 2.34 -13.42 -0.29
N CYS A 110 2.99 -12.26 -0.11
CA CYS A 110 3.96 -12.09 0.98
C CYS A 110 3.26 -11.98 2.35
N TYR A 111 2.00 -11.52 2.36
CA TYR A 111 1.24 -11.30 3.59
C TYR A 111 -0.16 -11.91 3.49
N PRO A 112 -0.27 -13.25 3.39
CA PRO A 112 -1.56 -13.93 3.20
C PRO A 112 -2.51 -13.76 4.38
N ASP A 113 -1.98 -13.50 5.58
CA ASP A 113 -2.77 -13.30 6.80
C ASP A 113 -3.26 -11.86 6.96
N LEU A 114 -2.89 -10.94 6.05
CA LEU A 114 -3.46 -9.59 6.03
C LEU A 114 -4.84 -9.61 5.39
N HIS A 115 -5.86 -9.54 6.23
CA HIS A 115 -7.24 -9.32 5.80
C HIS A 115 -7.52 -7.82 5.67
N PHE A 116 -7.93 -7.39 4.48
CA PHE A 116 -8.36 -6.02 4.21
C PHE A 116 -9.89 -5.98 4.28
N VAL A 117 -10.42 -5.56 5.43
CA VAL A 117 -11.85 -5.26 5.54
C VAL A 117 -12.07 -3.84 5.04
N PHE A 118 -13.13 -3.63 4.28
CA PHE A 118 -13.59 -2.32 3.83
C PHE A 118 -14.88 -2.02 4.55
N ASP A 119 -14.80 -1.34 5.69
CA ASP A 119 -16.02 -0.89 6.34
C ASP A 119 -16.54 0.36 5.62
N VAL A 120 -17.81 0.34 5.25
CA VAL A 120 -18.51 1.47 4.66
C VAL A 120 -19.23 2.17 5.80
N ASN A 121 -18.49 2.96 6.58
CA ASN A 121 -19.12 3.83 7.57
C ASN A 121 -20.09 4.81 6.86
N ALA A 122 -21.00 5.45 7.59
CA ALA A 122 -22.00 6.41 7.09
C ALA A 122 -21.44 7.57 6.23
N THR A 123 -20.12 7.68 6.10
CA THR A 123 -19.35 8.62 5.29
C THR A 123 -18.66 8.00 4.05
N ASN A 124 -18.90 6.73 3.72
CA ASN A 124 -18.28 5.98 2.60
C ASN A 124 -16.74 5.92 2.63
N VAL A 125 -16.14 5.95 3.82
CA VAL A 125 -14.69 5.92 3.98
C VAL A 125 -14.23 4.49 4.26
N PRO A 126 -13.44 3.87 3.36
CA PRO A 126 -12.78 2.60 3.59
C PRO A 126 -11.89 2.70 4.83
N THR A 127 -12.28 1.98 5.87
CA THR A 127 -11.40 1.70 6.99
C THR A 127 -10.76 0.35 6.73
N ILE A 128 -9.44 0.29 6.57
CA ILE A 128 -8.72 -0.99 6.49
C ILE A 128 -8.74 -1.59 7.90
N LEU A 129 -9.67 -2.50 8.17
CA LEU A 129 -9.65 -3.26 9.41
C LEU A 129 -8.90 -4.57 9.16
N TYR A 130 -7.88 -4.82 9.98
CA TYR A 130 -7.32 -6.14 10.18
C TYR A 130 -8.31 -6.95 11.01
N LYS A 131 -8.63 -8.19 10.60
CA LYS A 131 -9.40 -9.13 11.40
C LYS A 131 -8.49 -10.27 11.82
N ASP A 132 -8.29 -10.40 13.13
CA ASP A 132 -7.73 -11.61 13.72
C ASP A 132 -8.60 -12.80 13.32
N THR A 133 -8.05 -13.72 12.56
CA THR A 133 -8.57 -15.09 12.55
C THR A 133 -7.99 -15.76 13.79
N VAL A 134 -8.52 -15.42 14.97
CA VAL A 134 -8.35 -16.31 16.12
C VAL A 134 -8.99 -17.63 15.69
N LEU A 135 -8.15 -18.65 15.64
CA LEU A 135 -8.44 -20.05 15.36
C LEU A 135 -9.86 -20.44 15.79
N PHE A 136 -10.77 -20.61 14.82
CA PHE A 136 -11.87 -21.55 15.02
C PHE A 136 -11.27 -22.94 14.80
N HIS A 137 -10.70 -23.51 15.87
CA HIS A 137 -10.65 -24.96 15.96
C HIS A 137 -12.09 -25.46 16.19
N PRO A 138 -12.55 -26.45 15.40
CA PRO A 138 -13.87 -27.06 15.59
C PRO A 138 -13.99 -27.79 16.94
#